data_AF-A0A954NAY2-F1
#
_entry.id   AF-A0A954NAY2-F1
#
_cell.length_a   1.000
_cell.length_b   1.000
_cell.length_c   1.000
_cell.angle_alpha   90.00
_cell.angle_beta   90.00
_cell.angle_gamma   90.00
#
_symmetry.space_group_name_H-M   'P 1'
#
loop_
_entity.id
_entity.type
_entity.pdbx_description
1 polymer ?
#
loop_
_entity_poly.entity_id
_entity_poly.type
_entity_poly.pdbx_seq_one_letter_code
_entity_poly.pdbx_strand_id
1 'polypeptide(L)' 'MLNNEWHVQLHEHLRAQGHTEEEIAKIFSRVNQYDVETKHDSVMDAIDAGQIDLAKLITEALGERD' A
#
# COMPACT_ATOMS: atom_id res chain seq x y z
N MET A 1 -4.79 -9.98 -9.90
CA MET A 1 -3.44 -10.39 -9.45
C MET A 1 -2.64 -9.11 -9.34
N LEU A 2 -2.07 -8.79 -8.17
CA LEU A 2 -1.16 -7.65 -8.05
C LEU A 2 -0.04 -7.82 -9.09
N ASN A 3 0.14 -6.85 -9.99
CA ASN A 3 1.26 -6.88 -10.92
C ASN A 3 2.55 -6.85 -10.11
N ASN A 4 3.40 -7.87 -10.30
CA ASN A 4 4.65 -8.06 -9.56
C ASN A 4 5.56 -6.81 -9.60
N GLU A 5 5.45 -6.01 -10.66
CA GLU A 5 6.21 -4.78 -10.88
C GLU A 5 5.89 -3.71 -9.84
N TRP A 6 4.62 -3.55 -9.46
CA TRP A 6 4.24 -2.54 -8.46
C TRP A 6 4.66 -2.96 -7.05
N HIS A 7 4.62 -4.27 -6.75
CA HIS A 7 5.10 -4.78 -5.46
C HIS A 7 6.58 -4.45 -5.26
N VAL A 8 7.39 -4.54 -6.32
CA VAL A 8 8.80 -4.13 -6.29
C VAL A 8 8.92 -2.61 -6.14
N GLN A 9 8.17 -1.83 -6.93
CA GLN A 9 8.23 -0.37 -6.89
C GLN A 9 7.80 0.22 -5.53
N LEU A 10 6.68 -0.24 -4.96
CA LEU A 10 6.25 0.20 -3.63
C LEU A 10 7.29 -0.20 -2.57
N HIS A 11 7.81 -1.42 -2.65
CA HIS A 11 8.82 -1.88 -1.71
C HIS A 11 10.09 -1.01 -1.78
N GLU A 12 10.58 -0.69 -2.98
CA GLU A 12 11.71 0.21 -3.16
C GLU A 12 11.42 1.64 -2.70
N HIS A 13 10.22 2.15 -2.98
CA HIS A 13 9.78 3.47 -2.53
C HIS A 13 9.80 3.58 -1.01
N LEU A 14 9.16 2.61 -0.32
CA LEU A 14 9.09 2.59 1.14
C LEU A 14 10.48 2.40 1.77
N ARG A 15 11.31 1.54 1.17
CA ARG A 15 12.70 1.35 1.60
C ARG A 15 13.52 2.63 1.43
N ALA A 16 13.33 3.37 0.34
CA ALA A 16 13.98 4.65 0.10
C ALA A 16 13.53 5.74 1.10
N GLN A 17 12.30 5.64 1.63
CA GLN A 17 11.82 6.50 2.72
C GLN A 17 12.37 6.11 4.11
N GLY A 18 13.09 4.99 4.21
CA GLY A 18 13.69 4.51 5.46
C GLY A 18 12.79 3.60 6.28
N HIS A 19 11.67 3.13 5.74
CA HIS A 19 10.83 2.15 6.41
C HIS A 19 11.55 0.80 6.53
N THR A 20 11.36 0.14 7.66
CA THR A 20 11.84 -1.22 7.92
C THR A 20 11.03 -2.26 7.17
N GLU A 21 11.60 -3.46 6.97
CA GLU A 21 10.88 -4.56 6.31
C GLU A 21 9.57 -4.94 7.05
N GLU A 22 9.53 -4.77 8.37
CA GLU A 22 8.33 -4.99 9.18
C GLU A 22 7.23 -3.96 8.90
N GLU A 23 7.60 -2.69 8.76
CA GLU A 23 6.69 -1.60 8.39
C GLU A 23 6.17 -1.78 6.96
N ILE A 24 7.06 -2.12 6.04
CA ILE A 24 6.71 -2.43 4.65
C ILE A 24 5.72 -3.59 4.59
N ALA A 25 5.96 -4.66 5.34
CA ALA A 25 5.03 -5.79 5.43
C ALA A 25 3.64 -5.39 5.97
N LYS A 26 3.57 -4.49 6.96
CA LYS A 26 2.30 -3.95 7.46
C LYS A 26 1.56 -3.15 6.40
N ILE A 27 2.27 -2.31 5.64
CA ILE A 27 1.71 -1.53 4.54
C ILE A 27 1.12 -2.47 3.47
N PHE A 28 1.88 -3.47 3.02
CA PHE A 28 1.39 -4.45 2.05
C PHE A 28 0.18 -5.23 2.58
N SER A 29 0.18 -5.59 3.87
CA SER A 29 -0.96 -6.26 4.48
C SER A 29 -2.21 -5.39 4.46
N ARG A 30 -2.09 -4.08 4.74
CA ARG A 30 -3.19 -3.12 4.68
C ARG A 30 -3.70 -2.91 3.26
N VAL A 31 -2.81 -2.77 2.27
CA VAL A 31 -3.15 -2.72 0.83
C VAL A 31 -3.98 -3.95 0.45
N ASN A 32 -3.52 -5.15 0.83
CA ASN A 32 -4.19 -6.40 0.52
C ASN A 32 -5.54 -6.54 1.23
N GLN A 33 -5.68 -6.04 2.47
CA GLN A 33 -6.98 -5.98 3.13
C GLN A 33 -7.96 -5.06 2.41
N TYR A 34 -7.52 -3.86 2.02
CA TYR A 34 -8.35 -2.94 1.24
C TYR A 34 -8.77 -3.55 -0.11
N ASP A 35 -7.90 -4.32 -0.76
CA ASP A 35 -8.19 -5.02 -2.02
C ASP A 35 -9.34 -6.03 -1.84
N VAL A 36 -9.29 -6.80 -0.76
CA VAL A 36 -10.35 -7.74 -0.38
C VAL A 36 -11.65 -7.02 0.02
N GLU A 37 -11.58 -5.92 0.76
CA GLU A 37 -12.74 -5.20 1.28
C GLU A 37 -13.49 -4.41 0.19
N THR A 38 -12.76 -3.77 -0.72
CA THR A 38 -13.37 -2.84 -1.69
C THR A 38 -13.99 -3.53 -2.89
N LYS A 39 -13.72 -4.82 -3.13
CA LYS A 39 -14.12 -5.54 -4.37
C LYS A 39 -13.78 -4.78 -5.66
N HIS A 40 -12.86 -3.82 -5.60
CA HIS A 40 -12.34 -3.16 -6.77
C HIS A 40 -11.53 -4.18 -7.58
N ASP A 41 -11.49 -4.00 -8.90
CA ASP A 41 -10.73 -4.88 -9.81
C ASP A 41 -9.23 -4.90 -9.44
N SER A 42 -8.74 -3.83 -8.79
CA SER A 42 -7.54 -3.78 -7.95
C SER A 42 -7.53 -2.47 -7.13
N VAL A 43 -7.10 -2.51 -5.86
CA VAL A 43 -6.81 -1.28 -5.07
C VAL A 43 -5.83 -0.36 -5.81
N MET A 44 -4.96 -0.94 -6.64
CA MET A 44 -4.01 -0.23 -7.47
C MET A 44 -4.67 0.67 -8.50
N ASP A 45 -5.72 0.21 -9.17
CA ASP A 45 -6.48 1.04 -10.10
C ASP A 45 -7.09 2.24 -9.38
N ALA A 46 -7.54 2.04 -8.15
CA ALA A 46 -8.08 3.11 -7.33
C ALA A 46 -6.98 4.09 -6.88
N ILE A 47 -5.74 3.63 -6.64
CA ILE A 47 -4.61 4.53 -6.32
C ILE A 47 -4.19 5.32 -7.56
N ASP A 48 -4.06 4.67 -8.72
CA ASP A 48 -3.67 5.31 -9.98
C ASP A 48 -4.74 6.30 -10.47
N ALA A 49 -6.02 5.94 -10.33
CA ALA A 49 -7.16 6.82 -10.60
C ALA A 49 -7.33 7.96 -9.56
N GLY A 50 -6.48 8.02 -8.52
CA GLY A 50 -6.54 9.02 -7.45
C GLY A 50 -7.76 8.89 -6.54
N GLN A 51 -8.43 7.74 -6.54
CA GLN A 51 -9.54 7.42 -5.64
C GLN A 51 -9.06 7.00 -4.25
N ILE A 52 -7.84 6.44 -4.15
CA ILE A 52 -7.17 6.08 -2.90
C ILE A 52 -5.85 6.84 -2.81
N ASP A 53 -5.62 7.46 -1.66
CA ASP A 53 -4.35 8.12 -1.37
C ASP A 53 -3.38 7.10 -0.75
N LEU A 54 -2.32 6.76 -1.48
CA LEU A 54 -1.30 5.80 -1.03
C LEU A 54 -0.59 6.29 0.24
N ALA A 55 -0.31 7.59 0.36
CA ALA A 55 0.35 8.13 1.54
C ALA A 55 -0.55 7.98 2.78
N LYS A 56 -1.84 8.26 2.63
CA LYS A 56 -2.82 8.02 3.68
C LYS A 56 -2.90 6.54 4.08
N LEU A 57 -2.87 5.65 3.09
CA LEU A 57 -2.91 4.20 3.33
C LEU A 57 -1.66 3.70 4.06
N ILE A 58 -0.49 4.27 3.74
CA ILE A 58 0.76 4.03 4.46
C ILE A 58 0.64 4.51 5.92
N THR A 59 0.19 5.74 6.16
CA THR A 59 -0.01 6.28 7.51
C THR A 59 -1.00 5.42 8.32
N GLU A 60 -2.11 5.00 7.71
CA GLU A 60 -3.08 4.08 8.34
C GLU A 60 -2.45 2.73 8.68
N ALA A 61 -1.62 2.17 7.78
CA ALA A 61 -0.99 0.86 7.98
C ALA A 61 0.09 0.87 9.06
N LEU A 62 0.85 1.97 9.14
CA LEU A 62 1.87 2.16 10.17
C LEU A 62 1.25 2.53 11.53
N GLY A 63 -0.01 2.93 11.53
CA GLY A 63 -0.74 3.22 12.74
C GLY A 63 -0.16 4.43 13.48
N GLU A 64 0.25 5.47 12.73
CA GLU A 64 0.38 6.81 13.30
C GLU A 64 -1.00 7.27 13.77
N ARG A 65 -1.40 6.75 14.93
CA ARG A 65 -2.30 7.39 15.85
C ARG A 65 -1.58 8.63 16.34
N ASP A 66 -2.14 9.79 16.00
CA ASP A 66 -2.02 10.99 16.83
C ASP A 66 -2.19 10.63 18.33
#